data_AF-A0A417D5K6-F1
#
_entry.id   AF-A0A417D5K6-F1
#
_cell.length_a   1.000
_cell.length_b   1.000
_cell.length_c   1.000
_cell.angle_alpha   90.00
_cell.angle_beta   90.00
_cell.angle_gamma   90.00
#
_symmetry.space_group_name_H-M   'P 1'
#
loop_
_entity.id
_entity.type
_entity.pdbx_description
1 polymer ?
#
loop_
_entity_poly.entity_id
_entity_poly.type
_entity_poly.pdbx_seq_one_letter_code
_entity_poly.pdbx_strand_id
1 'polypeptide(L)'
;MKEQEEVPALSHKEVKDEAVEATCTIAGKTEGSHCTTCGAVLKEQEEIPALGHKEVKDEAVEATCTTAGKTEGSHCETCGAILKEQEEISALGHKEVKDEAVEATCTTVGKTEGSHCATCGEVLKEQEEIPMLDHSEVKDEAVNATCTIAGKTEGSHCAICGKVLEKQEEIPAYGHKEVEDEAVEAPALPAERQLEAIARTAEKC
;
A
#
# COMPACT_ATOMS: atom_id res chain seq x y z
N MET A 1 75.44 84.87 13.40
CA MET A 1 74.43 83.90 13.89
C MET A 1 73.20 84.16 13.04
N LYS A 2 72.82 83.24 12.14
CA LYS A 2 71.62 83.45 11.31
C LYS A 2 70.41 83.08 12.14
N GLU A 3 69.57 84.08 12.37
CA GLU A 3 68.26 83.99 13.00
C GLU A 3 67.41 83.02 12.16
N GLN A 4 66.88 81.97 12.79
CA GLN A 4 65.90 81.08 12.15
C GLN A 4 64.55 81.78 12.23
N GLU A 5 64.00 82.11 11.07
CA GLU A 5 62.62 82.61 10.93
C GLU A 5 61.65 81.43 11.12
N GLU A 6 60.87 81.47 12.19
CA GLU A 6 59.82 80.48 12.45
C GLU A 6 58.65 80.71 11.49
N VAL A 7 58.49 79.79 10.53
CA VAL A 7 57.34 79.78 9.62
C VAL A 7 56.13 79.27 10.40
N PRO A 8 54.97 79.97 10.37
CA PRO A 8 53.79 79.53 11.11
C PRO A 8 53.31 78.17 10.60
N ALA A 9 53.08 77.23 11.52
CA ALA A 9 52.55 75.91 11.20
C ALA A 9 51.19 76.04 10.51
N LEU A 10 51.10 75.53 9.28
CA LEU A 10 49.82 75.38 8.57
C LEU A 10 48.91 74.45 9.38
N SER A 11 47.71 74.91 9.73
CA SER A 11 46.71 74.06 10.42
C SER A 11 46.30 72.87 9.55
N HIS A 12 46.11 71.71 10.18
CA HIS A 12 45.69 70.49 9.49
C HIS A 12 44.27 70.62 8.94
N LYS A 13 44.07 70.19 7.68
CA LYS A 13 42.74 70.08 7.06
C LYS A 13 42.24 68.65 7.16
N GLU A 14 41.32 68.43 8.09
CA GLU A 14 40.73 67.12 8.40
C GLU A 14 39.87 66.59 7.25
N VAL A 15 40.06 65.31 6.92
CA VAL A 15 39.15 64.50 6.12
C VAL A 15 38.84 63.23 6.90
N LYS A 16 37.56 62.84 6.88
CA LYS A 16 37.04 61.68 7.60
C LYS A 16 37.31 60.39 6.84
N ASP A 17 37.73 59.38 7.57
CA ASP A 17 37.83 58.00 7.09
C ASP A 17 36.58 57.25 7.58
N GLU A 18 35.75 56.79 6.65
CA GLU A 18 34.47 56.15 6.97
C GLU A 18 34.67 54.88 7.83
N ALA A 19 33.71 54.64 8.72
CA ALA A 19 33.64 53.40 9.47
C ALA A 19 33.33 52.23 8.52
N VAL A 20 33.90 51.07 8.83
CA VAL A 20 33.62 49.82 8.11
C VAL A 20 33.01 48.85 9.11
N GLU A 21 31.78 48.41 8.86
CA GLU A 21 31.12 47.45 9.75
C GLU A 21 31.82 46.09 9.71
N ALA A 22 31.87 45.42 10.86
CA ALA A 22 32.39 44.06 10.94
C ALA A 22 31.41 43.07 10.29
N THR A 23 31.94 42.04 9.64
CA THR A 23 31.17 40.92 9.10
C THR A 23 31.47 39.64 9.88
N CYS A 24 30.90 38.50 9.49
CA CYS A 24 31.19 37.22 10.16
C CYS A 24 32.67 36.83 10.10
N THR A 25 33.40 37.20 9.03
CA THR A 25 34.80 36.78 8.79
C THR A 25 35.79 37.93 8.69
N ILE A 26 35.33 39.15 8.41
CA ILE A 26 36.18 40.33 8.24
C ILE A 26 35.94 41.31 9.40
N ALA A 27 37.01 41.71 10.07
CA ALA A 27 36.98 42.75 11.10
C ALA A 27 36.58 44.11 10.50
N GLY A 28 35.83 44.88 11.28
CA GLY A 28 35.45 46.25 10.95
C GLY A 28 36.48 47.28 11.45
N LYS A 29 36.18 48.55 11.23
CA LYS A 29 36.97 49.70 11.71
C LYS A 29 36.06 50.83 12.16
N THR A 30 36.43 51.51 13.24
CA THR A 30 35.75 52.73 13.69
C THR A 30 36.02 53.91 12.75
N GLU A 31 35.21 54.97 12.84
CA GLU A 31 35.44 56.21 12.09
C GLU A 31 36.76 56.89 12.53
N GLY A 32 37.63 57.18 11.57
CA GLY A 32 38.92 57.87 11.77
C GLY A 32 38.99 59.20 11.01
N SER A 33 40.16 59.84 11.04
CA SER A 33 40.41 61.00 10.20
C SER A 33 41.90 61.24 9.95
N HIS A 34 42.22 61.85 8.81
CA HIS A 34 43.58 62.22 8.43
C HIS A 34 43.64 63.63 7.82
N CYS A 35 44.82 64.23 7.84
CA CYS A 35 45.09 65.50 7.18
C CYS A 35 45.29 65.29 5.68
N THR A 36 44.49 65.93 4.83
CA THR A 36 44.63 65.81 3.36
C THR A 36 45.95 66.35 2.80
N THR A 37 46.56 67.31 3.50
CA THR A 37 47.76 67.99 3.00
C THR A 37 49.05 67.23 3.31
N CYS A 38 49.14 66.57 4.47
CA CYS A 38 50.37 65.89 4.91
C CYS A 38 50.19 64.40 5.26
N GLY A 39 48.96 63.89 5.25
CA GLY A 39 48.66 62.48 5.56
C GLY A 39 48.74 62.12 7.05
N ALA A 40 48.97 63.08 7.95
CA ALA A 40 49.01 62.81 9.38
C ALA A 40 47.64 62.30 9.86
N VAL A 41 47.64 61.18 10.60
CA VAL A 41 46.44 60.64 11.24
C VAL A 41 46.06 61.56 12.40
N LEU A 42 44.83 62.10 12.36
CA LEU A 42 44.29 63.00 13.37
C LEU A 42 43.43 62.23 14.39
N LYS A 43 42.77 61.16 13.94
CA LYS A 43 42.05 60.20 14.78
C LYS A 43 42.29 58.80 14.22
N GLU A 44 42.90 57.93 15.01
CA GLU A 44 43.17 56.55 14.60
C GLU A 44 41.86 55.76 14.45
N GLN A 45 41.82 54.87 13.45
CA GLN A 45 40.78 53.86 13.35
C GLN A 45 41.14 52.69 14.26
N GLU A 46 40.19 52.28 15.10
CA GLU A 46 40.31 51.09 15.94
C GLU A 46 39.64 49.90 15.25
N GLU A 47 40.21 48.71 15.40
CA GLU A 47 39.68 47.48 14.82
C GLU A 47 38.49 46.97 15.64
N ILE A 48 37.41 46.63 14.93
CA ILE A 48 36.22 45.97 15.50
C ILE A 48 36.33 44.49 15.13
N PRO A 49 36.45 43.55 16.09
CA PRO A 49 36.56 42.12 15.78
C PRO A 49 35.43 41.62 14.89
N ALA A 50 35.72 40.63 14.04
CA ALA A 50 34.70 39.96 13.25
C ALA A 50 33.61 39.38 14.16
N LEU A 51 32.36 39.41 13.68
CA LEU A 51 31.18 38.98 14.45
C LEU A 51 31.20 37.47 14.76
N GLY A 52 31.94 36.70 13.97
CA GLY A 52 31.89 35.24 13.99
C GLY A 52 30.61 34.69 13.38
N HIS A 53 30.49 33.36 13.38
CA HIS A 53 29.32 32.66 12.88
C HIS A 53 28.40 32.26 14.03
N LYS A 54 27.10 32.51 13.86
CA LYS A 54 26.05 32.01 14.75
C LYS A 54 25.34 30.86 14.07
N GLU A 55 25.47 29.66 14.64
CA GLU A 55 24.95 28.43 14.07
C GLU A 55 23.42 28.33 14.20
N VAL A 56 22.77 27.98 13.09
CA VAL A 56 21.39 27.52 13.01
C VAL A 56 21.40 26.12 12.42
N LYS A 57 20.67 25.20 13.05
CA LYS A 57 20.60 23.81 12.64
C LYS A 57 19.63 23.62 11.49
N ASP A 58 20.06 22.84 10.51
CA ASP A 58 19.23 22.33 9.43
C ASP A 58 18.82 20.90 9.77
N GLU A 59 17.51 20.69 9.95
CA GLU A 59 16.97 19.40 10.40
C GLU A 59 17.32 18.27 9.43
N ALA A 60 17.54 17.08 10.00
CA ALA A 60 17.70 15.86 9.22
C ALA A 60 16.39 15.51 8.50
N VAL A 61 16.52 14.92 7.32
CA VAL A 61 15.39 14.38 6.55
C VAL A 61 15.59 12.88 6.47
N GLU A 62 14.68 12.11 7.04
CA GLU A 62 14.76 10.65 6.98
C GLU A 62 14.57 10.15 5.55
N ALA A 63 15.32 9.10 5.17
CA ALA A 63 15.14 8.45 3.88
C ALA A 63 13.86 7.58 3.88
N THR A 64 13.19 7.51 2.73
CA THR A 64 12.03 6.63 2.51
C THR A 64 12.42 5.50 1.54
N CYS A 65 11.46 4.63 1.18
CA CYS A 65 11.72 3.58 0.19
C CYS A 65 12.21 4.13 -1.17
N THR A 66 11.69 5.29 -1.59
CA THR A 66 11.93 5.86 -2.93
C THR A 66 12.63 7.21 -2.91
N THR A 67 12.71 7.88 -1.76
CA THR A 67 13.29 9.23 -1.63
C THR A 67 14.50 9.18 -0.72
N ALA A 68 15.62 9.74 -1.19
CA ALA A 68 16.82 9.92 -0.38
C ALA A 68 16.56 10.90 0.77
N GLY A 69 17.18 10.63 1.91
CA GLY A 69 17.21 11.49 3.08
C GLY A 69 18.45 12.39 3.12
N LYS A 70 18.59 13.15 4.20
CA LYS A 70 19.74 14.01 4.48
C LYS A 70 20.08 13.98 5.97
N THR A 71 21.36 14.05 6.30
CA THR A 71 21.82 14.20 7.68
C THR A 71 21.53 15.62 8.22
N GLU A 72 21.62 15.79 9.54
CA GLU A 72 21.55 17.12 10.18
C GLU A 72 22.76 17.97 9.75
N GLY A 73 22.49 19.18 9.25
CA GLY A 73 23.49 20.17 8.87
C GLY A 73 23.38 21.46 9.70
N SER A 74 24.17 22.47 9.35
CA SER A 74 24.00 23.80 9.93
C SER A 74 24.56 24.92 9.06
N HIS A 75 23.97 26.11 9.20
CA HIS A 75 24.38 27.32 8.52
C HIS A 75 24.49 28.50 9.49
N CYS A 76 25.20 29.55 9.06
CA CYS A 76 25.28 30.80 9.80
C CYS A 76 24.02 31.63 9.60
N GLU A 77 23.34 32.02 10.67
CA GLU A 77 22.11 32.85 10.63
C GLU A 77 22.30 34.15 9.86
N THR A 78 23.48 34.78 10.02
CA THR A 78 23.75 36.13 9.52
C THR A 78 24.19 36.15 8.06
N CYS A 79 25.00 35.17 7.62
CA CYS A 79 25.61 35.20 6.29
C CYS A 79 25.31 33.97 5.42
N GLY A 80 24.59 32.97 5.95
CA GLY A 80 24.22 31.75 5.23
C GLY A 80 25.40 30.81 4.93
N ALA A 81 26.60 31.07 5.46
CA ALA A 81 27.73 30.16 5.30
C ALA A 81 27.41 28.80 5.90
N ILE A 82 27.62 27.72 5.14
CA ILE A 82 27.44 26.35 5.63
C ILE A 82 28.55 26.05 6.63
N LEU A 83 28.16 25.72 7.86
CA LEU A 83 29.08 25.38 8.95
C LEU A 83 29.25 23.87 9.09
N LYS A 84 28.19 23.12 8.76
CA LYS A 84 28.20 21.67 8.64
C LYS A 84 27.35 21.27 7.44
N GLU A 85 27.96 20.62 6.46
CA GLU A 85 27.25 20.15 5.27
C GLU A 85 26.26 19.04 5.62
N GLN A 86 25.11 19.04 4.96
CA GLN A 86 24.21 17.89 4.95
C GLN A 86 24.73 16.85 3.95
N GLU A 87 24.82 15.61 4.40
CA GLU A 87 25.19 14.48 3.56
C GLU A 87 23.92 13.74 3.11
N GLU A 88 23.90 13.25 1.88
CA GLU A 88 22.79 12.48 1.34
C GLU A 88 22.76 11.06 1.92
N ILE A 89 21.58 10.62 2.33
CA ILE A 89 21.32 9.24 2.76
C ILE A 89 20.51 8.59 1.64
N SER A 90 21.07 7.56 0.99
CA SER A 90 20.37 6.84 -0.07
C SER A 90 18.98 6.35 0.36
N ALA A 91 18.04 6.32 -0.58
CA ALA A 91 16.73 5.72 -0.36
C ALA A 91 16.86 4.29 0.18
N LEU A 92 15.97 3.91 1.08
CA LEU A 92 16.01 2.60 1.76
C LEU A 92 15.74 1.43 0.81
N GLY A 93 15.10 1.70 -0.32
CA GLY A 93 14.61 0.69 -1.24
C GLY A 93 13.39 -0.07 -0.69
N HIS A 94 12.87 -0.98 -1.52
CA HIS A 94 11.74 -1.81 -1.14
C HIS A 94 12.20 -3.12 -0.53
N LYS A 95 11.65 -3.45 0.64
CA LYS A 95 11.76 -4.79 1.22
C LYS A 95 10.57 -5.64 0.78
N GLU A 96 10.82 -6.61 -0.10
CA GLU A 96 9.80 -7.51 -0.63
C GLU A 96 9.25 -8.48 0.43
N VAL A 97 7.93 -8.62 0.45
CA VAL A 97 7.16 -9.65 1.15
C VAL A 97 6.24 -10.31 0.14
N LYS A 98 6.21 -11.65 0.17
CA LYS A 98 5.42 -12.44 -0.78
C LYS A 98 3.97 -12.53 -0.35
N ASP A 99 3.09 -12.41 -1.34
CA ASP A 99 1.67 -12.71 -1.23
C ASP A 99 1.42 -14.08 -1.87
N GLU A 100 1.03 -15.04 -1.02
CA GLU A 100 0.84 -16.43 -1.44
C GLU A 100 -0.21 -16.56 -2.55
N ALA A 101 0.05 -17.52 -3.45
CA ALA A 101 -0.91 -17.88 -4.49
C ALA A 101 -2.18 -18.50 -3.88
N VAL A 102 -3.30 -18.29 -4.56
CA VAL A 102 -4.59 -18.90 -4.21
C VAL A 102 -5.04 -19.73 -5.40
N GLU A 103 -5.13 -21.04 -5.24
CA GLU A 103 -5.59 -21.91 -6.33
C GLU A 103 -7.04 -21.61 -6.72
N ALA A 104 -7.33 -21.69 -8.01
CA ALA A 104 -8.70 -21.57 -8.51
C ALA A 104 -9.50 -22.84 -8.17
N THR A 105 -10.80 -22.67 -7.94
CA THR A 105 -11.75 -23.77 -7.76
C THR A 105 -12.90 -23.62 -8.76
N CYS A 106 -13.82 -24.58 -8.78
CA CYS A 106 -15.03 -24.46 -9.62
C CYS A 106 -16.06 -23.44 -9.08
N THR A 107 -15.79 -22.80 -7.95
CA THR A 107 -16.67 -21.78 -7.35
C THR A 107 -15.95 -20.47 -7.03
N THR A 108 -14.61 -20.43 -7.07
CA THR A 108 -13.79 -19.27 -6.73
C THR A 108 -12.67 -19.08 -7.74
N VAL A 109 -12.49 -17.84 -8.21
CA VAL A 109 -11.33 -17.42 -9.01
C VAL A 109 -10.07 -17.56 -8.15
N GLY A 110 -8.99 -18.07 -8.74
CA GLY A 110 -7.67 -18.15 -8.10
C GLY A 110 -6.86 -16.88 -8.32
N LYS A 111 -5.68 -16.80 -7.70
CA LYS A 111 -4.71 -15.72 -7.86
C LYS A 111 -3.30 -16.27 -7.92
N THR A 112 -2.46 -15.69 -8.78
CA THR A 112 -1.02 -16.00 -8.82
C THR A 112 -0.29 -15.46 -7.57
N GLU A 113 0.94 -15.93 -7.34
CA GLU A 113 1.82 -15.37 -6.30
C GLU A 113 2.18 -13.91 -6.66
N GLY A 114 1.97 -13.00 -5.72
CA GLY A 114 2.34 -11.58 -5.83
C GLY A 114 3.39 -11.19 -4.79
N SER A 115 3.73 -9.91 -4.73
CA SER A 115 4.55 -9.38 -3.64
C SER A 115 4.36 -7.88 -3.46
N HIS A 116 4.58 -7.41 -2.23
CA HIS A 116 4.51 -6.02 -1.84
C HIS A 116 5.68 -5.60 -0.95
N CYS A 117 5.88 -4.29 -0.81
CA CYS A 117 6.87 -3.75 0.09
C CYS A 117 6.36 -3.76 1.54
N ALA A 118 7.11 -4.39 2.45
CA ALA A 118 6.80 -4.44 3.88
C ALA A 118 6.67 -3.06 4.54
N THR A 119 7.38 -2.06 4.01
CA THR A 119 7.51 -0.74 4.63
C THR A 119 6.46 0.24 4.13
N CYS A 120 6.25 0.34 2.80
CA CYS A 120 5.34 1.31 2.20
C CYS A 120 4.08 0.70 1.58
N GLY A 121 3.98 -0.64 1.50
CA GLY A 121 2.83 -1.34 0.91
C GLY A 121 2.76 -1.29 -0.62
N GLU A 122 3.76 -0.73 -1.29
CA GLU A 122 3.82 -0.70 -2.77
C GLU A 122 3.84 -2.13 -3.34
N VAL A 123 3.00 -2.39 -4.34
CA VAL A 123 2.95 -3.69 -5.01
C VAL A 123 4.16 -3.80 -5.94
N LEU A 124 5.01 -4.78 -5.67
CA LEU A 124 6.24 -5.04 -6.44
C LEU A 124 5.98 -6.06 -7.57
N LYS A 125 5.05 -7.00 -7.32
CA LYS A 125 4.56 -7.96 -8.29
C LYS A 125 3.06 -8.12 -8.09
N GLU A 126 2.28 -7.73 -9.09
CA GLU A 126 0.82 -7.84 -9.03
C GLU A 126 0.38 -9.31 -9.05
N GLN A 127 -0.69 -9.62 -8.29
CA GLN A 127 -1.39 -10.88 -8.43
C GLN A 127 -2.32 -10.81 -9.64
N GLU A 128 -2.24 -11.82 -10.49
CA GLU A 128 -3.12 -11.99 -11.64
C GLU A 128 -4.22 -13.01 -11.31
N GLU A 129 -5.41 -12.80 -11.88
CA GLU A 129 -6.53 -13.73 -11.67
C GLU A 129 -6.36 -15.00 -12.49
N ILE A 130 -6.60 -16.15 -11.84
CA ILE A 130 -6.64 -17.47 -12.48
C ILE A 130 -8.12 -17.85 -12.63
N PRO A 131 -8.63 -18.05 -13.86
CA PRO A 131 -10.03 -18.41 -14.09
C PRO A 131 -10.48 -19.62 -13.26
N MET A 132 -11.77 -19.66 -12.91
CA MET A 132 -12.37 -20.80 -12.24
C MET A 132 -12.18 -22.09 -13.05
N LEU A 133 -12.04 -23.20 -12.33
CA LEU A 133 -12.03 -24.51 -12.94
C LEU A 133 -13.45 -24.90 -13.41
N ASP A 134 -13.53 -25.69 -14.47
CA ASP A 134 -14.81 -26.23 -14.91
C ASP A 134 -15.42 -27.16 -13.85
N HIS A 135 -16.75 -27.20 -13.80
CA HIS A 135 -17.45 -28.14 -12.93
C HIS A 135 -17.23 -29.58 -13.41
N SER A 136 -16.85 -30.47 -12.49
CA SER A 136 -16.73 -31.90 -12.79
C SER A 136 -18.08 -32.62 -12.78
N GLU A 137 -18.58 -32.89 -13.98
CA GLU A 137 -19.61 -33.85 -14.39
C GLU A 137 -19.77 -35.15 -13.56
N VAL A 138 -20.80 -35.30 -12.71
CA VAL A 138 -21.29 -36.62 -12.27
C VAL A 138 -22.79 -36.74 -12.53
N LYS A 139 -23.18 -37.85 -13.18
CA LYS A 139 -24.56 -38.16 -13.54
C LYS A 139 -25.33 -38.78 -12.37
N ASP A 140 -26.55 -38.31 -12.19
CA ASP A 140 -27.54 -38.85 -11.27
C ASP A 140 -28.51 -39.74 -12.03
N GLU A 141 -28.54 -41.02 -11.72
CA GLU A 141 -29.36 -42.01 -12.44
C GLU A 141 -30.86 -41.68 -12.35
N ALA A 142 -31.56 -41.96 -13.46
CA ALA A 142 -33.01 -41.85 -13.51
C ALA A 142 -33.68 -42.89 -12.60
N VAL A 143 -34.81 -42.51 -12.00
CA VAL A 143 -35.65 -43.41 -11.21
C VAL A 143 -36.99 -43.55 -11.92
N ASN A 144 -37.33 -44.75 -12.38
CA ASN A 144 -38.60 -44.98 -13.06
C ASN A 144 -39.79 -44.75 -12.12
N ALA A 145 -40.85 -44.12 -12.63
CA ALA A 145 -42.10 -43.99 -11.91
C ALA A 145 -42.78 -45.37 -11.77
N THR A 146 -43.51 -45.55 -10.68
CA THR A 146 -44.40 -46.70 -10.48
C THR A 146 -45.85 -46.22 -10.46
N CYS A 147 -46.80 -47.13 -10.23
CA CYS A 147 -48.21 -46.76 -10.16
C CYS A 147 -48.56 -45.88 -8.94
N THR A 148 -47.75 -45.92 -7.88
CA THR A 148 -47.96 -45.14 -6.64
C THR A 148 -46.86 -44.13 -6.33
N ILE A 149 -45.66 -44.28 -6.90
CA ILE A 149 -44.48 -43.46 -6.57
C ILE A 149 -44.03 -42.72 -7.83
N ALA A 150 -43.88 -41.40 -7.74
CA ALA A 150 -43.31 -40.59 -8.81
C ALA A 150 -41.85 -40.96 -9.07
N GLY A 151 -41.46 -40.98 -10.33
CA GLY A 151 -40.08 -41.16 -10.78
C GLY A 151 -39.33 -39.83 -10.90
N LYS A 152 -38.08 -39.91 -11.35
CA LYS A 152 -37.22 -38.78 -11.68
C LYS A 152 -36.46 -39.04 -12.96
N THR A 153 -36.24 -38.00 -13.77
CA THR A 153 -35.35 -38.06 -14.93
C THR A 153 -33.88 -38.23 -14.50
N GLU A 154 -33.01 -38.53 -15.47
CA GLU A 154 -31.57 -38.37 -15.28
C GLU A 154 -31.27 -36.88 -14.97
N GLY A 155 -30.23 -36.63 -14.19
CA GLY A 155 -29.70 -35.29 -13.94
C GLY A 155 -28.20 -35.36 -13.73
N SER A 156 -27.59 -34.25 -13.32
CA SER A 156 -26.17 -34.22 -12.98
C SER A 156 -25.82 -33.15 -11.97
N HIS A 157 -24.75 -33.40 -11.23
CA HIS A 157 -24.18 -32.45 -10.28
C HIS A 157 -22.66 -32.41 -10.41
N CYS A 158 -22.07 -31.32 -9.91
CA CYS A 158 -20.63 -31.19 -9.82
C CYS A 158 -20.10 -32.03 -8.65
N ALA A 159 -19.17 -32.96 -8.93
CA ALA A 159 -18.53 -33.80 -7.90
C ALA A 159 -17.82 -32.99 -6.80
N ILE A 160 -17.30 -31.81 -7.15
CA ILE A 160 -16.43 -31.01 -6.26
C ILE A 160 -17.27 -30.11 -5.35
N CYS A 161 -18.26 -29.40 -5.89
CA CYS A 161 -19.03 -28.40 -5.15
C CYS A 161 -20.50 -28.75 -4.93
N GLY A 162 -20.99 -29.87 -5.49
CA GLY A 162 -22.37 -30.32 -5.36
C GLY A 162 -23.40 -29.47 -6.11
N LYS A 163 -22.97 -28.47 -6.90
CA LYS A 163 -23.87 -27.66 -7.72
C LYS A 163 -24.56 -28.55 -8.74
N VAL A 164 -25.89 -28.47 -8.79
CA VAL A 164 -26.70 -29.14 -9.82
C VAL A 164 -26.42 -28.49 -11.17
N LEU A 165 -25.99 -29.30 -12.14
CA LEU A 165 -25.66 -28.88 -13.50
C LEU A 165 -26.85 -29.15 -14.43
N GLU A 166 -27.44 -30.34 -14.31
CA GLU A 166 -28.70 -30.71 -14.91
C GLU A 166 -29.69 -31.16 -13.83
N LYS A 167 -30.83 -30.48 -13.76
CA LYS A 167 -31.82 -30.72 -12.71
C LYS A 167 -32.67 -31.95 -13.06
N GLN A 168 -32.80 -32.89 -12.12
CA GLN A 168 -33.80 -33.94 -12.24
C GLN A 168 -35.22 -33.37 -12.22
N GLU A 169 -36.04 -33.75 -13.19
CA GLU A 169 -37.46 -33.44 -13.25
C GLU A 169 -38.28 -34.61 -12.71
N GLU A 170 -39.40 -34.32 -12.08
CA GLU A 170 -40.30 -35.36 -11.55
C GLU A 170 -41.16 -35.96 -12.67
N ILE A 171 -41.24 -37.29 -12.68
CA ILE A 171 -42.13 -38.03 -13.57
C ILE A 171 -43.33 -38.49 -12.72
N PRO A 172 -44.56 -38.03 -13.00
CA PRO A 172 -45.73 -38.43 -12.22
C PRO A 172 -45.92 -39.96 -12.17
N ALA A 173 -46.43 -40.46 -11.05
CA ALA A 173 -46.83 -41.86 -10.95
C ALA A 173 -47.90 -42.19 -12.00
N TYR A 174 -47.92 -43.42 -12.52
CA TYR A 174 -48.88 -43.83 -13.55
C TYR A 174 -50.34 -43.79 -13.07
N GLY A 175 -50.53 -43.85 -11.74
CA GLY A 175 -51.84 -43.90 -11.11
C GLY A 175 -52.46 -45.29 -11.16
N HIS A 176 -53.42 -45.52 -10.28
CA HIS A 176 -54.26 -46.71 -10.30
C HIS A 176 -55.69 -46.30 -10.64
N LYS A 177 -56.31 -47.08 -11.52
CA LYS A 177 -57.76 -47.10 -11.62
C LYS A 177 -58.24 -48.26 -10.77
N GLU A 178 -58.80 -47.95 -9.61
CA GLU A 178 -59.51 -48.95 -8.82
C GLU A 178 -60.65 -49.48 -9.69
N VAL A 179 -60.55 -50.75 -10.05
CA VAL A 179 -61.69 -51.49 -10.58
C VAL A 179 -62.37 -52.10 -9.35
N GLU A 180 -63.59 -51.62 -9.05
CA GLU A 180 -64.46 -52.33 -8.13
C GLU A 180 -64.77 -53.69 -8.78
N ASP A 181 -64.14 -54.74 -8.27
CA ASP A 181 -64.63 -56.09 -8.53
C ASP A 181 -66.04 -56.18 -7.97
N GLU A 182 -67.03 -56.52 -8.81
CA GLU A 182 -68.32 -56.97 -8.30
C GLU A 182 -68.02 -58.09 -7.30
N ALA A 183 -68.53 -57.95 -6.08
CA ALA A 183 -68.36 -58.92 -5.03
C ALA A 183 -68.86 -60.29 -5.53
N VAL A 184 -67.92 -61.12 -6.01
CA VAL A 184 -68.20 -62.53 -6.22
C VAL A 184 -68.32 -63.12 -4.83
N GLU A 185 -69.55 -63.47 -4.48
CA GLU A 185 -69.90 -64.15 -3.24
C GLU A 185 -68.93 -65.33 -3.04
N ALA A 186 -68.04 -65.20 -2.06
CA ALA A 186 -66.99 -66.18 -1.82
C ALA A 186 -67.64 -67.52 -1.42
N PRO A 187 -67.35 -68.65 -2.09
CA PRO A 187 -67.63 -69.93 -1.50
C PRO A 187 -66.75 -70.08 -0.26
N ALA A 188 -67.39 -70.33 0.89
CA ALA A 188 -66.72 -70.49 2.18
C ALA A 188 -65.60 -71.53 2.10
N LEU A 189 -64.35 -71.08 2.24
CA LEU A 189 -63.18 -71.95 2.44
C LEU A 189 -62.33 -71.44 3.61
N PRO A 190 -61.72 -72.36 4.38
CA PRO A 190 -61.35 -72.12 5.77
C PRO A 190 -60.07 -71.29 5.95
N ALA A 191 -60.00 -70.73 7.16
CA ALA A 191 -59.01 -69.76 7.63
C ALA A 191 -57.60 -70.34 7.75
N GLU A 192 -56.82 -70.33 6.68
CA GLU A 192 -55.36 -70.56 6.83
C GLU A 192 -54.46 -69.96 5.73
N ARG A 193 -54.99 -69.14 4.80
CA ARG A 193 -54.18 -68.72 3.63
C ARG A 193 -54.32 -67.27 3.16
N GLN A 194 -54.59 -66.34 4.07
CA GLN A 194 -54.85 -64.93 3.74
C GLN A 194 -53.64 -63.98 3.85
N LEU A 195 -52.43 -64.48 4.13
CA LEU A 195 -51.24 -63.62 4.32
C LEU A 195 -50.36 -63.43 3.08
N GLU A 196 -50.58 -64.14 1.96
CA GLU A 196 -49.72 -64.05 0.77
C GLU A 196 -50.29 -63.23 -0.41
N ALA A 197 -51.50 -62.69 -0.29
CA ALA A 197 -52.16 -62.01 -1.43
C ALA A 197 -51.81 -60.51 -1.58
N ILE A 198 -51.18 -59.88 -0.59
CA ILE A 198 -50.89 -58.43 -0.60
C ILE A 198 -49.56 -58.12 -1.32
N ALA A 199 -48.73 -59.14 -1.61
CA ALA A 199 -47.41 -58.94 -2.21
C ALA A 199 -47.37 -58.97 -3.76
N ARG A 200 -48.44 -59.45 -4.44
CA ARG A 200 -48.38 -59.72 -5.90
C ARG A 200 -48.94 -58.62 -6.81
N THR A 201 -49.57 -57.58 -6.27
CA THR A 201 -50.15 -56.48 -7.05
C THR A 201 -49.16 -55.34 -7.32
N ALA A 202 -47.95 -55.37 -6.75
CA ALA A 202 -46.91 -54.37 -6.99
C ALA A 202 -45.98 -54.71 -8.17
N GLU A 203 -45.93 -55.98 -8.61
CA GLU A 203 -44.98 -56.46 -9.65
C GLU A 203 -45.61 -56.65 -11.04
N LYS A 204 -46.89 -56.32 -11.22
CA LYS A 204 -47.56 -56.37 -12.53
C LYS A 204 -48.21 -55.03 -12.85
N CYS A 205 -47.42 -54.17 -13.47
CA CYS A 205 -47.95 -53.31 -14.53
C CYS A 205 -48.36 -54.17 -15.73
#